data_AF-A0A0F9IF69-F1
#
_entry.id   AF-A0A0F9IF69-F1
#
_cell.length_a   1.000
_cell.length_b   1.000
_cell.length_c   1.000
_cell.angle_alpha   90.00
_cell.angle_beta   90.00
_cell.angle_gamma   90.00
#
_symmetry.space_group_name_H-M   'P 1'
#
loop_
_entity.id
_entity.type
_entity.pdbx_description
1 polymer ?
#
loop_
_entity_poly.entity_id
_entity_poly.type
_entity_poly.pdbx_seq_one_letter_code
_entity_poly.pdbx_strand_id
1 'polypeptide(L)'
;SEVVAQKNAAIEGEKKARDELAKMAADSDKIRKAKLEKQGEFKTLLEESNTKIESLTTRAETAEGKWDKYETGRRTTLTEGLSEEDKALAMKMNDLTDMEAFVVRIAGKDISTSTDTRRGANKLPDGKLKPLTEMTDQEKRDTHDVRKAQYQ
;
A
#
# COMPACT_ATOMS: atom_id res chain seq x y z
N SER A 1 -17.32 -92.75 -6.70
CA SER A 1 -17.18 -91.81 -5.57
C SER A 1 -16.29 -90.62 -5.94
N GLU A 2 -15.16 -90.84 -6.60
CA GLU A 2 -14.17 -89.80 -6.93
C GLU A 2 -14.64 -88.73 -7.93
N VAL A 3 -15.36 -89.12 -8.99
CA VAL A 3 -15.92 -88.18 -9.99
C VAL A 3 -16.94 -87.21 -9.39
N VAL A 4 -17.73 -87.67 -8.40
CA VAL A 4 -18.72 -86.82 -7.71
C VAL A 4 -18.01 -85.80 -6.81
N ALA A 5 -16.93 -86.19 -6.14
CA ALA A 5 -16.13 -85.29 -5.32
C ALA A 5 -15.45 -84.20 -6.18
N GLN A 6 -14.88 -84.57 -7.34
CA GLN A 6 -14.31 -83.59 -8.27
C GLN A 6 -15.35 -82.61 -8.82
N LYS A 7 -16.54 -83.10 -9.18
CA LYS A 7 -17.64 -82.26 -9.66
C LYS A 7 -18.09 -81.25 -8.58
N ASN A 8 -18.22 -81.68 -7.33
CA ASN A 8 -18.59 -80.79 -6.23
C ASN A 8 -17.49 -79.76 -5.92
N ALA A 9 -16.21 -80.16 -5.98
CA ALA A 9 -15.09 -79.24 -5.82
C ALA A 9 -15.03 -78.17 -6.93
N ALA A 10 -15.33 -78.55 -8.17
CA ALA A 10 -15.41 -77.62 -9.29
C ALA A 10 -16.56 -76.60 -9.13
N ILE A 11 -17.73 -77.06 -8.68
CA ILE A 11 -18.89 -76.18 -8.39
C ILE A 11 -18.56 -75.19 -7.26
N GLU A 12 -17.90 -75.67 -6.20
CA GLU A 12 -17.49 -74.81 -5.07
C GLU A 12 -16.43 -73.78 -5.53
N GLY A 13 -15.49 -74.21 -6.39
CA GLY A 13 -14.49 -73.32 -7.00
C GLY A 13 -15.11 -72.26 -7.90
N GLU A 14 -16.06 -72.64 -8.75
CA GLU A 14 -16.79 -71.70 -9.61
C GLU A 14 -17.60 -70.70 -8.79
N LYS A 15 -18.25 -71.16 -7.71
CA LYS A 15 -19.00 -70.30 -6.80
C LYS A 15 -18.09 -69.29 -6.11
N LYS A 16 -16.94 -69.73 -5.57
CA LYS A 16 -15.94 -68.83 -4.98
C LYS A 16 -15.42 -67.81 -5.98
N ALA A 17 -15.10 -68.24 -7.20
CA ALA A 17 -14.63 -67.33 -8.25
C ALA A 17 -15.69 -66.30 -8.62
N ARG A 18 -16.97 -66.70 -8.71
CA ARG A 18 -18.09 -65.76 -8.95
C ARG A 18 -18.29 -64.79 -7.80
N ASP A 19 -18.20 -65.26 -6.55
CA ASP A 19 -18.33 -64.42 -5.37
C ASP A 19 -17.17 -63.40 -5.25
N GLU A 20 -15.94 -63.81 -5.61
CA GLU A 20 -14.78 -62.92 -5.68
C GLU A 20 -14.92 -61.88 -6.81
N LEU A 21 -15.38 -62.29 -7.99
CA LEU A 21 -15.69 -61.38 -9.09
C LEU A 21 -16.75 -60.35 -8.70
N ALA A 22 -17.81 -60.79 -8.02
CA ALA A 22 -18.87 -59.91 -7.54
C ALA A 22 -18.35 -58.91 -6.51
N LYS A 23 -17.47 -59.34 -5.58
CA LYS A 23 -16.80 -58.44 -4.64
C LYS A 23 -15.90 -57.43 -5.35
N MET A 24 -15.05 -57.87 -6.27
CA MET A 24 -14.16 -56.98 -7.03
C MET A 24 -14.96 -55.93 -7.83
N ALA A 25 -16.08 -56.32 -8.43
CA ALA A 25 -16.96 -55.39 -9.13
C ALA A 25 -17.57 -54.35 -8.19
N ALA A 26 -18.07 -54.79 -7.02
CA ALA A 26 -18.64 -53.90 -6.01
C ALA A 26 -17.60 -52.90 -5.45
N ASP A 27 -16.38 -53.36 -5.18
CA ASP A 27 -15.30 -52.51 -4.69
C ASP A 27 -14.85 -51.49 -5.74
N SER A 28 -14.76 -51.91 -7.02
CA SER A 28 -14.45 -51.02 -8.14
C SER A 28 -15.50 -49.92 -8.30
N ASP A 29 -16.79 -50.27 -8.23
CA ASP A 29 -17.87 -49.29 -8.31
C ASP A 29 -17.89 -48.33 -7.12
N LYS A 30 -17.57 -48.81 -5.91
CA LYS A 30 -17.44 -47.97 -4.72
C LYS A 30 -16.30 -46.96 -4.87
N ILE A 31 -15.14 -47.39 -5.38
CA ILE A 31 -14.00 -46.51 -5.67
C ILE A 31 -14.37 -45.49 -6.74
N ARG A 32 -15.05 -45.93 -7.81
CA ARG A 32 -15.49 -45.04 -8.90
C ARG A 32 -16.46 -43.96 -8.39
N LYS A 33 -17.44 -44.33 -7.57
CA LYS A 33 -18.38 -43.38 -6.95
C LYS A 33 -17.67 -42.37 -6.06
N ALA A 34 -16.78 -42.82 -5.17
CA ALA A 34 -16.02 -41.93 -4.30
C ALA A 34 -15.12 -40.95 -5.09
N LYS A 35 -14.57 -41.38 -6.23
CA LYS A 35 -13.79 -40.51 -7.10
C LYS A 35 -14.66 -39.45 -7.79
N LEU A 36 -15.86 -39.82 -8.24
CA LEU A 36 -16.81 -38.89 -8.85
C LEU A 36 -17.34 -37.87 -7.84
N GLU A 37 -17.63 -38.28 -6.61
CA GLU A 37 -18.02 -37.37 -5.52
C GLU A 37 -16.93 -36.35 -5.24
N LYS A 38 -15.68 -36.80 -5.05
CA LYS A 38 -14.53 -35.90 -4.87
C LYS A 38 -14.36 -34.94 -6.04
N GLN A 39 -14.50 -35.42 -7.28
CA GLN A 39 -14.41 -34.57 -8.47
C GLN A 39 -15.51 -33.51 -8.51
N GLY A 40 -16.74 -33.87 -8.09
CA GLY A 40 -17.85 -32.93 -7.94
C GLY A 40 -17.55 -31.85 -6.89
N GLU A 41 -17.11 -32.25 -5.70
CA GLU A 41 -16.72 -31.33 -4.62
C GLU A 41 -15.60 -30.37 -5.05
N PHE A 42 -14.57 -30.88 -5.74
CA PHE A 42 -13.48 -30.03 -6.27
C PHE A 42 -13.99 -29.03 -7.29
N LYS A 43 -14.92 -29.44 -8.17
CA LYS A 43 -15.50 -28.53 -9.16
C LYS A 43 -16.28 -27.40 -8.49
N THR A 44 -17.10 -27.73 -7.48
CA THR A 44 -17.85 -26.72 -6.71
C THR A 44 -16.91 -25.75 -6.00
N LEU A 45 -15.88 -26.26 -5.33
CA LEU A 45 -14.91 -25.41 -4.63
C LEU A 45 -14.14 -24.48 -5.60
N LEU A 46 -13.83 -24.97 -6.80
CA LEU A 46 -13.19 -24.17 -7.85
C LEU A 46 -14.12 -23.06 -8.34
N GLU A 47 -15.40 -23.38 -8.60
CA GLU A 47 -16.41 -22.40 -9.00
C GLU A 47 -16.59 -21.32 -7.92
N GLU A 48 -16.74 -21.70 -6.65
CA GLU A 48 -16.84 -20.76 -5.53
C GLU A 48 -15.60 -19.85 -5.42
N SER A 49 -14.41 -20.42 -5.57
CA SER A 49 -13.16 -19.66 -5.56
C SER A 49 -13.10 -18.67 -6.71
N ASN A 50 -13.49 -19.08 -7.93
CA ASN A 50 -13.50 -18.20 -9.10
C ASN A 50 -14.51 -17.06 -8.93
N THR A 51 -15.73 -17.35 -8.45
CA THR A 51 -16.73 -16.31 -8.17
C THR A 51 -16.23 -15.32 -7.11
N LYS A 52 -15.52 -15.80 -6.08
CA LYS A 52 -14.94 -14.93 -5.07
C LYS A 52 -13.82 -14.05 -5.63
N ILE A 53 -12.97 -14.59 -6.49
CA ILE A 53 -11.91 -13.83 -7.17
C ILE A 53 -12.54 -12.75 -8.04
N GLU A 54 -13.51 -13.09 -8.90
CA GLU A 54 -14.22 -12.12 -9.75
C GLU A 54 -14.85 -10.99 -8.92
N SER A 55 -15.55 -11.34 -7.83
CA SER A 55 -16.16 -10.34 -6.94
C SER A 55 -15.13 -9.39 -6.31
N LEU A 56 -13.99 -9.91 -5.87
CA LEU A 56 -12.91 -9.10 -5.30
C LEU A 56 -12.27 -8.21 -6.37
N THR A 57 -12.04 -8.72 -7.57
CA THR A 57 -11.50 -7.96 -8.70
C THR A 57 -12.43 -6.81 -9.09
N THR A 58 -13.72 -7.08 -9.29
CA THR A 58 -14.71 -6.03 -9.60
C THR A 58 -14.78 -4.97 -8.50
N ARG A 59 -14.68 -5.39 -7.22
CA ARG A 59 -14.66 -4.45 -6.10
C ARG A 59 -13.39 -3.60 -6.10
N ALA A 60 -12.23 -4.18 -6.40
CA ALA A 60 -10.97 -3.45 -6.50
C ALA A 60 -11.01 -2.43 -7.64
N GLU A 61 -11.41 -2.84 -8.85
CA GLU A 61 -11.57 -1.95 -10.02
C GLU A 61 -12.56 -0.79 -9.71
N THR A 62 -13.67 -1.11 -9.05
CA THR A 62 -14.64 -0.09 -8.62
C THR A 62 -14.05 0.86 -7.57
N ALA A 63 -13.21 0.34 -6.67
CA ALA A 63 -12.57 1.15 -5.63
C ALA A 63 -11.50 2.08 -6.22
N GLU A 64 -10.68 1.60 -7.15
CA GLU A 64 -9.71 2.42 -7.90
C GLU A 64 -10.43 3.53 -8.67
N GLY A 65 -11.46 3.20 -9.47
CA GLY A 65 -12.21 4.22 -10.21
C GLY A 65 -12.95 5.23 -9.33
N LYS A 66 -13.29 4.87 -8.08
CA LYS A 66 -13.84 5.80 -7.08
C LYS A 66 -12.74 6.64 -6.46
N TRP A 67 -11.59 6.04 -6.19
CA TRP A 67 -10.42 6.71 -5.64
C TRP A 67 -9.89 7.76 -6.61
N ASP A 68 -9.74 7.45 -7.90
CA ASP A 68 -9.26 8.39 -8.92
C ASP A 68 -10.18 9.63 -9.03
N LYS A 69 -11.49 9.41 -8.98
CA LYS A 69 -12.48 10.50 -8.98
C LYS A 69 -12.39 11.36 -7.72
N TYR A 70 -12.27 10.71 -6.57
CA TYR A 70 -12.09 11.40 -5.29
C TYR A 70 -10.80 12.22 -5.28
N GLU A 71 -9.68 11.62 -5.68
CA GLU A 71 -8.36 12.23 -5.73
C GLU A 71 -8.36 13.43 -6.68
N THR A 72 -8.87 13.25 -7.90
CA THR A 72 -8.96 14.35 -8.88
C THR A 72 -9.82 15.50 -8.35
N GLY A 73 -11.01 15.21 -7.82
CA GLY A 73 -11.89 16.24 -7.25
C GLY A 73 -11.25 16.98 -6.09
N ARG A 74 -10.60 16.23 -5.18
CA ARG A 74 -9.93 16.80 -4.01
C ARG A 74 -8.74 17.66 -4.41
N ARG A 75 -7.96 17.24 -5.41
CA ARG A 75 -6.83 18.03 -5.93
C ARG A 75 -7.29 19.36 -6.53
N THR A 76 -8.39 19.34 -7.26
CA THR A 76 -9.02 20.56 -7.78
C THR A 76 -9.44 21.48 -6.63
N THR A 77 -10.18 20.99 -5.65
CA THR A 77 -10.63 21.81 -4.51
C THR A 77 -9.46 22.40 -3.70
N LEU A 78 -8.36 21.67 -3.52
CA LEU A 78 -7.19 22.15 -2.79
C LEU A 78 -6.43 23.26 -3.53
N THR A 79 -6.55 23.33 -4.85
CA THR A 79 -5.85 24.32 -5.69
C THR A 79 -6.73 25.52 -6.07
N GLU A 80 -8.06 25.40 -5.93
CA GLU A 80 -9.05 26.48 -6.09
C GLU A 80 -8.90 27.56 -5.00
N GLY A 81 -7.95 28.48 -5.20
CA GLY A 81 -7.69 29.59 -4.27
C GLY A 81 -6.21 29.87 -4.03
N LEU A 82 -5.34 29.01 -4.55
CA LEU A 82 -3.89 29.21 -4.49
C LEU A 82 -3.40 30.19 -5.56
N SER A 83 -2.23 30.80 -5.32
CA SER A 83 -1.50 31.54 -6.35
C SER A 83 -1.02 30.59 -7.46
N GLU A 84 -0.74 31.09 -8.67
CA GLU A 84 -0.26 30.23 -9.77
C GLU A 84 1.07 29.52 -9.44
N GLU A 85 1.93 30.16 -8.64
CA GLU A 85 3.18 29.57 -8.16
C GLU A 85 2.93 28.44 -7.16
N ASP A 86 2.01 28.63 -6.21
CA ASP A 86 1.64 27.61 -5.23
C ASP A 86 0.87 26.45 -5.86
N LYS A 87 0.02 26.71 -6.86
CA LYS A 87 -0.63 25.67 -7.67
C LYS A 87 0.41 24.81 -8.39
N ALA A 88 1.39 25.44 -9.05
CA ALA A 88 2.43 24.72 -9.76
C ALA A 88 3.31 23.88 -8.83
N LEU A 89 3.49 24.30 -7.58
CA LEU A 89 4.20 23.53 -6.56
C LEU A 89 3.33 22.39 -5.99
N ALA A 90 2.06 22.64 -5.70
CA ALA A 90 1.11 21.64 -5.22
C ALA A 90 0.88 20.51 -6.25
N MET A 91 0.75 20.84 -7.53
CA MET A 91 0.55 19.85 -8.60
C MET A 91 1.77 18.95 -8.86
N LYS A 92 2.96 19.33 -8.40
CA LYS A 92 4.17 18.48 -8.45
C LYS A 92 4.20 17.43 -7.35
N MET A 93 3.27 17.48 -6.39
CA MET A 93 3.21 16.53 -5.28
C MET A 93 2.49 15.26 -5.73
N ASN A 94 3.19 14.12 -5.63
CA ASN A 94 2.66 12.83 -6.04
C ASN A 94 1.54 12.32 -5.13
N ASP A 95 1.60 12.58 -3.83
CA ASP A 95 0.57 12.15 -2.88
C ASP A 95 -0.43 13.29 -2.58
N LEU A 96 -1.72 12.95 -2.54
CA LEU A 96 -2.78 13.85 -2.13
C LEU A 96 -2.57 14.36 -0.70
N THR A 97 -2.06 13.51 0.19
CA THR A 97 -1.82 13.82 1.61
C THR A 97 -0.76 14.91 1.77
N ASP A 98 0.33 14.80 1.00
CA ASP A 98 1.38 15.82 0.99
C ASP A 98 0.86 17.15 0.45
N MET A 99 0.01 17.07 -0.58
CA MET A 99 -0.65 18.24 -1.15
C MET A 99 -1.57 18.91 -0.13
N GLU A 100 -2.39 18.16 0.59
CA GLU A 100 -3.24 18.68 1.68
C GLU A 100 -2.40 19.37 2.76
N ALA A 101 -1.33 18.71 3.22
CA ALA A 101 -0.45 19.27 4.25
C ALA A 101 0.27 20.56 3.77
N PHE A 102 0.61 20.64 2.49
CA PHE A 102 1.17 21.84 1.88
C PHE A 102 0.15 22.97 1.80
N VAL A 103 -1.05 22.71 1.27
CA VAL A 103 -2.12 23.71 1.16
C VAL A 103 -2.53 24.25 2.52
N VAL A 104 -2.68 23.39 3.54
CA VAL A 104 -2.98 23.83 4.92
C VAL A 104 -1.87 24.74 5.46
N ARG A 105 -0.61 24.44 5.17
CA ARG A 105 0.54 25.22 5.65
C ARG A 105 0.62 26.62 5.03
N ILE A 106 0.25 26.76 3.76
CA ILE A 106 0.27 28.06 3.06
C ILE A 106 -1.02 28.85 3.34
N ALA A 107 -2.17 28.19 3.45
CA ALA A 107 -3.46 28.83 3.79
C ALA A 107 -3.51 29.29 5.25
N GLY A 108 -2.87 28.57 6.18
CA GLY A 108 -2.70 28.99 7.58
C GLY A 108 -1.59 30.03 7.79
N LYS A 109 -0.93 30.44 6.71
CA LYS A 109 0.15 31.43 6.72
C LYS A 109 -0.43 32.76 6.25
N ASP A 110 -1.08 33.47 7.17
CA ASP A 110 -0.85 34.91 7.24
C ASP A 110 0.66 35.07 7.50
N ILE A 111 1.46 35.07 6.44
CA ILE A 111 2.84 35.55 6.54
C ILE A 111 2.70 37.06 6.75
N SER A 112 2.43 37.43 8.00
CA SER A 112 2.92 38.68 8.52
C SER A 112 4.43 38.60 8.33
N THR A 113 4.93 39.25 7.27
CA THR A 113 6.31 39.70 7.21
C THR A 113 6.51 40.81 8.25
N SER A 114 6.15 40.55 9.51
CA SER A 114 6.71 41.27 10.63
C SER A 114 8.11 40.71 10.80
N THR A 115 9.09 41.42 10.25
CA THR A 115 10.47 41.34 10.71
C THR A 115 10.41 41.65 12.20
N ASP A 116 10.31 40.60 13.03
CA ASP A 116 10.29 40.72 14.48
C ASP A 116 11.66 41.27 14.92
N THR A 117 11.67 42.58 15.14
CA THR A 117 12.82 43.35 15.62
C THR A 117 13.13 43.07 17.10
N ARG A 118 12.46 42.10 17.75
CA ARG A 118 12.63 41.80 19.17
C ARG A 118 13.62 40.67 19.48
N ARG A 119 14.32 40.13 18.47
CA ARG A 119 15.42 39.19 18.70
C ARG A 119 16.72 39.95 19.04
N GLY A 120 16.85 40.30 20.32
CA GLY A 120 18.13 40.61 20.96
C GLY A 120 18.72 41.98 20.63
N ALA A 121 18.15 43.04 21.21
CA ALA A 121 18.89 44.26 21.48
C ALA A 121 19.98 43.97 22.55
N ASN A 122 21.02 43.22 22.17
CA ASN A 122 22.27 43.29 22.89
C ASN A 122 22.83 44.68 22.58
N LYS A 123 22.75 45.54 23.59
CA LYS A 123 23.27 46.90 23.61
C LYS A 123 24.64 46.95 22.92
N LEU A 124 24.67 47.42 21.68
CA LEU A 124 25.87 48.04 21.15
C LEU A 124 26.15 49.25 22.05
N PRO A 125 27.41 49.50 22.47
CA PRO A 125 27.72 50.69 23.24
C PRO A 125 27.30 51.91 22.42
N ASP A 126 26.56 52.84 23.05
CA ASP A 126 26.20 54.13 22.45
C ASP A 126 27.49 54.84 22.02
N GLY A 127 27.80 54.78 20.73
CA GLY A 127 29.07 55.28 20.23
C GLY A 127 29.30 54.98 18.75
N LYS A 128 28.49 55.59 17.88
CA LYS A 128 28.79 55.89 16.45
C LYS A 128 29.76 54.92 15.75
N LEU A 129 29.30 53.72 15.40
CA LEU A 129 29.98 52.94 14.37
C LEU A 129 29.68 53.57 13.01
N LYS A 130 30.71 54.15 12.38
CA LYS A 130 30.60 54.67 11.02
C LYS A 130 30.25 53.53 10.05
N PRO A 131 29.49 53.79 8.97
CA PRO A 131 29.24 52.78 7.95
C PRO A 131 30.57 52.24 7.40
N LEU A 132 30.60 50.97 6.98
CA LEU A 132 31.82 50.25 6.59
C LEU A 132 32.63 50.94 5.47
N THR A 133 31.96 51.77 4.67
CA THR A 133 32.53 52.61 3.62
C THR A 133 33.36 53.78 4.15
N GLU A 134 33.21 54.15 5.42
CA GLU A 134 33.84 55.29 6.07
C GLU A 134 34.86 54.87 7.16
N MET A 135 35.06 53.56 7.36
CA MET A 135 36.09 53.03 8.27
C MET A 135 37.42 52.82 7.56
N THR A 136 38.50 53.15 8.25
CA THR A 136 39.88 52.85 7.83
C THR A 136 40.18 51.36 7.95
N ASP A 137 41.20 50.88 7.25
CA ASP A 137 41.53 49.45 7.22
C ASP A 137 42.03 48.91 8.57
N GLN A 138 42.49 49.78 9.47
CA GLN A 138 42.83 49.39 10.85
C GLN A 138 41.56 49.13 11.68
N GLU A 139 40.57 50.01 11.59
CA GLU A 139 39.29 49.88 12.32
C GLU A 139 38.48 48.65 11.88
N LYS A 140 38.59 48.28 10.59
CA LYS A 140 37.99 47.05 10.05
C LYS A 140 38.61 45.76 10.60
N ARG A 141 39.92 45.79 10.91
CA ARG A 141 40.61 44.65 11.51
C ARG A 141 40.24 44.47 12.97
N ASP A 142 40.21 45.56 13.73
CA ASP A 142 39.91 45.53 15.16
C ASP A 142 38.46 45.05 15.41
N THR A 143 37.51 45.40 14.53
CA THR A 143 36.13 44.91 14.58
C THR A 143 35.97 43.43 14.19
N HIS A 144 36.86 42.89 13.36
CA HIS A 144 36.87 41.47 12.99
C HIS A 144 37.39 40.59 14.14
N ASP A 145 38.43 41.03 14.86
CA ASP A 145 39.02 40.25 15.96
C ASP A 145 38.11 40.19 17.19
N VAL A 146 37.37 41.26 17.51
CA VAL A 146 36.34 41.25 18.56
C VAL A 146 35.23 40.24 18.24
N ARG A 147 34.85 40.12 16.97
CA ARG A 147 33.78 39.20 16.53
C ARG A 147 34.25 37.75 16.56
N LYS A 148 35.54 37.48 16.37
CA LYS A 148 36.12 36.12 16.43
C LYS A 148 36.23 35.60 17.86
N ALA A 149 36.48 36.48 18.83
CA ALA A 149 36.53 36.14 20.26
C ALA A 149 35.15 35.82 20.88
N GLN A 150 34.05 36.21 20.22
CA GLN A 150 32.68 35.94 20.69
C GLN A 150 32.14 34.56 20.30
N TYR A 151 32.85 33.80 19.46
CA TYR A 151 32.44 32.48 18.96
C TYR A 151 33.42 31.35 19.35
N GLN A 152 34.27 31.58 20.36
CA GLN A 152 34.98 30.53 21.11
C GLN A 152 34.38 30.44 22.52
#